data_AF-A0A2N2PFY4-F1
#
_entry.id   AF-A0A2N2PFY4-F1
#
_cell.length_a   1.000
_cell.length_b   1.000
_cell.length_c   1.000
_cell.angle_alpha   90.00
_cell.angle_beta   90.00
_cell.angle_gamma   90.00
#
_symmetry.space_group_name_H-M   'P 1'
#
loop_
_entity.id
_entity.type
_entity.pdbx_description
1 polymer ?
#
loop_
_entity_poly.entity_id
_entity_poly.type
_entity_poly.pdbx_seq_one_letter_code
_entity_poly.pdbx_strand_id
1 'polypeptide(L)'
;MTPEFVTIGVYGFDEASFFQALADARVDTVCDIRRRRGVRGAAYAFANSQRLQAKLAALGIRYLHRLDLAPGPETRQRQHGADTSARTAKRQRETLDPAFIAAYRQECLAGFDNQQFVA
;
A
#
# COMPACT_ATOMS: atom_id res chain seq x y z
N MET A 1 24.42 -0.36 3.30
CA MET A 1 23.59 -1.46 2.75
C MET A 1 22.55 -0.84 1.85
N THR A 2 22.24 -1.47 0.71
CA THR A 2 21.15 -1.01 -0.17
C THR A 2 19.83 -1.52 0.41
N PRO A 3 18.79 -0.67 0.55
CA PRO A 3 17.47 -1.12 1.00
C PRO A 3 16.88 -2.14 0.02
N GLU A 4 16.24 -3.18 0.56
CA GLU A 4 15.42 -4.11 -0.21
C GLU A 4 13.95 -3.72 -0.06
N PHE A 5 13.22 -3.71 -1.18
CA PHE A 5 11.80 -3.37 -1.19
C PHE A 5 10.97 -4.60 -1.55
N VAL A 6 10.02 -4.92 -0.66
CA VAL A 6 8.97 -5.91 -0.90
C VAL A 6 7.61 -5.24 -0.88
N THR A 7 6.64 -5.83 -1.58
CA THR A 7 5.25 -5.38 -1.55
C THR A 7 4.38 -6.47 -0.96
N ILE A 8 3.38 -6.07 -0.18
CA ILE A 8 2.42 -7.00 0.42
C ILE A 8 1.02 -6.40 0.38
N GLY A 9 0.04 -7.25 0.06
CA GLY A 9 -1.39 -6.95 0.15
C GLY A 9 -2.05 -7.86 1.17
N VAL A 10 -3.20 -7.45 1.69
CA VAL A 10 -3.91 -8.21 2.75
C VAL A 10 -4.86 -9.27 2.18
N TYR A 11 -5.21 -9.18 0.90
CA TYR A 11 -6.09 -10.17 0.27
C TYR A 11 -5.36 -11.51 0.13
N GLY A 12 -6.02 -12.60 0.53
CA GLY A 12 -5.43 -13.94 0.56
C GLY A 12 -4.72 -14.29 1.87
N PHE A 13 -4.56 -13.32 2.79
CA PHE A 13 -3.98 -13.55 4.10
C PHE A 13 -5.03 -13.51 5.21
N ASP A 14 -4.82 -14.32 6.24
CA ASP A 14 -5.32 -14.06 7.58
C ASP A 14 -4.28 -13.29 8.41
N GLU A 15 -4.61 -12.97 9.66
CA GLU A 15 -3.71 -12.23 10.53
C GLU A 15 -2.37 -12.94 10.72
N ALA A 16 -2.40 -14.24 11.05
CA ALA A 16 -1.19 -15.00 11.37
C ALA A 16 -0.25 -15.10 10.16
N SER A 17 -0.77 -15.51 9.01
CA SER A 17 -0.01 -15.65 7.77
C SER A 17 0.53 -14.31 7.25
N PHE A 18 -0.21 -13.21 7.42
CA PHE A 18 0.26 -11.88 7.03
C PHE A 18 1.51 -11.46 7.81
N PHE A 19 1.48 -11.58 9.15
CA PHE A 19 2.61 -11.20 9.98
C PHE A 19 3.77 -12.19 9.88
N GLN A 20 3.49 -13.47 9.63
CA GLN A 20 4.54 -14.45 9.34
C GLN A 20 5.28 -14.10 8.05
N ALA A 21 4.57 -13.70 6.98
CA ALA A 21 5.19 -13.28 5.73
C ALA A 21 6.13 -12.07 5.91
N LEU A 22 5.78 -11.12 6.80
CA LEU A 22 6.68 -10.01 7.14
C LEU A 22 7.95 -10.49 7.86
N ALA A 23 7.80 -11.43 8.80
CA ALA A 23 8.93 -12.00 9.55
C ALA A 23 9.85 -12.82 8.63
N ASP A 24 9.29 -13.66 7.76
CA ASP A 24 10.04 -14.50 6.81
C ASP A 24 10.84 -13.65 5.82
N ALA A 25 10.25 -12.53 5.36
CA ALA A 25 10.92 -11.54 4.52
C ALA A 25 11.85 -10.59 5.30
N ARG A 26 11.99 -10.79 6.63
CA ARG A 26 12.83 -9.97 7.53
C ARG A 26 12.55 -8.47 7.43
N VAL A 27 11.27 -8.11 7.29
CA VAL A 27 10.84 -6.71 7.17
C VAL A 27 11.09 -6.00 8.49
N ASP A 28 11.96 -4.98 8.47
CA ASP A 28 12.18 -4.09 9.63
C ASP A 28 11.23 -2.88 9.66
N THR A 29 10.62 -2.53 8.52
CA THR A 29 9.75 -1.35 8.38
C THR A 29 8.60 -1.61 7.42
N VAL A 30 7.38 -1.31 7.87
CA VAL A 30 6.19 -1.23 7.02
C VAL A 30 5.89 0.22 6.68
N CYS A 31 5.92 0.52 5.38
CA CYS A 31 5.54 1.80 4.81
C CYS A 31 4.10 1.75 4.29
N ASP A 32 3.16 2.28 5.06
CA ASP A 32 1.75 2.35 4.68
C ASP A 32 1.50 3.57 3.79
N ILE A 33 1.16 3.34 2.52
CA ILE A 33 0.81 4.38 1.54
C ILE A 33 -0.72 4.50 1.32
N ARG A 34 -1.53 3.94 2.23
CA ARG A 34 -2.98 4.00 2.12
C ARG A 34 -3.49 5.35 2.60
N ARG A 35 -4.22 6.05 1.73
CA ARG A 35 -4.97 7.26 2.11
C ARG A 35 -6.08 6.95 3.11
N ARG A 36 -6.83 5.88 2.86
CA ARG A 36 -7.87 5.35 3.77
C ARG A 36 -7.39 4.02 4.34
N ARG A 37 -7.23 3.95 5.66
CA ARG A 37 -6.67 2.78 6.37
C ARG A 37 -7.74 1.82 6.93
N GLY A 38 -9.00 2.03 6.56
CA GLY A 38 -10.11 1.16 6.94
C GLY A 38 -10.35 0.10 5.87
N VAL A 39 -10.22 -1.17 6.24
CA VAL A 39 -10.63 -2.31 5.45
C VAL A 39 -11.96 -2.82 5.99
N ARG A 40 -12.88 -3.18 5.08
CA ARG A 40 -14.19 -3.73 5.44
C ARG A 40 -14.09 -5.25 5.63
N GLY A 41 -14.90 -5.79 6.55
CA GLY A 41 -14.98 -7.22 6.82
C GLY A 41 -14.04 -7.67 7.94
N ALA A 42 -14.54 -8.54 8.82
CA ALA A 42 -13.82 -9.03 9.99
C ALA A 42 -12.51 -9.75 9.61
N ALA A 43 -12.50 -10.46 8.48
CA ALA A 43 -11.36 -11.20 7.97
C ALA A 43 -10.10 -10.32 7.80
N TYR A 44 -10.26 -9.04 7.50
CA TYR A 44 -9.14 -8.11 7.26
C TYR A 44 -9.01 -7.05 8.36
N ALA A 45 -9.67 -7.23 9.51
CA ALA A 45 -9.66 -6.25 10.58
C ALA A 45 -8.25 -5.99 11.12
N PHE A 46 -7.35 -6.98 11.07
CA PHE A 46 -5.94 -6.86 11.45
C PHE A 46 -5.19 -5.79 10.65
N ALA A 47 -5.61 -5.51 9.42
CA ALA A 47 -5.00 -4.51 8.55
C ALA A 47 -5.44 -3.07 8.85
N ASN A 48 -6.42 -2.88 9.74
CA ASN A 48 -6.85 -1.54 10.16
C ASN A 48 -5.75 -0.88 10.99
N SER A 49 -5.57 0.43 10.81
CA SER A 49 -4.41 1.21 11.31
C SER A 49 -3.98 0.86 12.74
N GLN A 50 -4.89 0.90 13.72
CA GLN A 50 -4.52 0.70 15.13
C GLN A 50 -4.08 -0.73 15.41
N ARG A 51 -4.79 -1.73 14.86
CA ARG A 51 -4.46 -3.15 15.04
C ARG A 51 -3.14 -3.51 14.35
N LEU A 52 -2.96 -3.01 13.12
CA LEU A 52 -1.73 -3.18 12.36
C LEU A 52 -0.54 -2.62 13.13
N GLN A 53 -0.62 -1.36 13.58
CA GLN A 53 0.46 -0.71 14.33
C GLN A 53 0.78 -1.43 15.64
N ALA A 54 -0.24 -1.81 16.41
CA ALA A 54 -0.04 -2.53 17.66
C ALA A 54 0.71 -3.87 17.43
N LYS A 55 0.33 -4.62 16.39
CA LYS A 55 0.96 -5.90 16.09
C LYS A 55 2.37 -5.73 15.53
N LEU A 56 2.62 -4.75 14.68
CA LEU A 56 3.97 -4.43 14.18
C LEU A 56 4.89 -4.02 15.32
N ALA A 57 4.43 -3.16 16.24
CA ALA A 57 5.20 -2.76 17.43
C ALA A 57 5.55 -3.96 18.31
N ALA A 58 4.62 -4.90 18.52
CA ALA A 58 4.89 -6.14 19.27
C ALA A 58 5.93 -7.04 18.59
N LEU A 59 6.11 -6.92 17.28
CA LEU A 59 7.13 -7.65 16.49
C LEU A 59 8.43 -6.85 16.32
N GLY A 60 8.53 -5.64 16.87
CA GLY A 60 9.69 -4.76 16.67
C GLY A 60 9.80 -4.17 15.26
N ILE A 61 8.72 -4.20 14.48
CA ILE A 61 8.68 -3.67 13.11
C ILE A 61 8.25 -2.20 13.15
N ARG A 62 9.05 -1.32 12.55
CA ARG A 62 8.72 0.11 12.45
C ARG A 62 7.51 0.31 11.54
N TYR A 63 6.69 1.30 11.84
CA TYR A 63 5.56 1.69 11.00
C TYR A 63 5.71 3.15 10.57
N LEU A 64 5.68 3.39 9.26
CA LEU A 64 5.69 4.71 8.65
C LEU A 64 4.42 4.89 7.82
N HIS A 65 3.68 5.96 8.07
CA HIS A 65 2.53 6.33 7.22
C HIS A 65 2.95 7.42 6.23
N ARG A 66 3.01 7.09 4.95
CA ARG A 66 3.39 8.00 3.86
C ARG A 66 2.17 8.41 3.05
N LEU A 67 1.40 9.34 3.62
CA LEU A 67 0.18 9.85 3.00
C LEU A 67 0.44 10.63 1.71
N ASP A 68 1.61 11.26 1.61
CA ASP A 68 2.12 11.96 0.44
C ASP A 68 2.34 11.05 -0.77
N LEU A 69 2.64 9.76 -0.53
CA LEU A 69 2.70 8.72 -1.56
C LEU A 69 1.33 8.08 -1.87
N ALA A 70 0.25 8.54 -1.24
CA ALA A 70 -1.08 8.00 -1.48
C ALA A 70 -1.81 8.82 -2.56
N PRO A 71 -2.26 8.22 -3.68
CA PRO A 71 -2.89 8.97 -4.76
C PRO A 71 -4.13 9.73 -4.27
N GLY A 72 -4.35 10.91 -4.83
CA GLY A 72 -5.51 11.75 -4.57
C GLY A 72 -6.81 11.13 -5.08
N PRO A 73 -7.96 11.70 -4.69
CA PRO A 73 -9.27 11.29 -5.20
C PRO A 73 -9.37 11.38 -6.73
N GLU A 74 -8.85 12.46 -7.33
CA GLU A 74 -8.90 12.68 -8.78
C GLU A 74 -8.11 11.62 -9.54
N THR A 75 -6.85 11.38 -9.14
CA THR A 75 -6.01 10.33 -9.73
C THR A 75 -6.69 8.96 -9.62
N ARG A 76 -7.27 8.62 -8.47
CA ARG A 76 -8.07 7.37 -8.34
C ARG A 76 -9.30 7.34 -9.26
N GLN A 77 -9.98 8.47 -9.45
CA GLN A 77 -11.14 8.54 -10.33
C GLN A 77 -10.79 8.29 -11.80
N ARG A 78 -9.60 8.72 -12.25
CA ARG A 78 -9.09 8.43 -13.60
C ARG A 78 -9.02 6.92 -13.87
N GLN A 79 -8.42 6.17 -12.95
CA GLN A 79 -8.38 4.70 -13.07
C GLN A 79 -9.77 4.10 -13.01
N HIS A 80 -10.65 4.61 -12.15
CA HIS A 80 -12.02 4.10 -12.06
C HIS A 80 -12.80 4.32 -13.37
N GLY A 81 -12.59 5.46 -14.04
CA GLY A 81 -13.13 5.72 -15.37
C GLY A 81 -12.61 4.72 -16.41
N ALA A 82 -11.30 4.48 -16.43
CA ALA A 82 -10.68 3.50 -17.34
C ALA A 82 -11.22 2.08 -17.10
N ASP A 83 -11.30 1.64 -15.85
CA ASP A 83 -11.86 0.34 -15.47
C ASP A 83 -13.32 0.20 -15.93
N THR A 84 -14.11 1.27 -15.78
CA THR A 84 -15.52 1.30 -16.19
C THR A 84 -15.66 1.20 -17.71
N SER A 85 -14.86 1.97 -18.46
CA SER A 85 -14.85 1.94 -19.93
C SER A 85 -14.41 0.58 -20.47
N ALA A 86 -13.44 -0.07 -19.82
CA ALA A 86 -12.96 -1.41 -20.16
C ALA A 86 -13.86 -2.54 -19.63
N ARG A 87 -14.88 -2.21 -18.80
CA ARG A 87 -15.71 -3.17 -18.06
C ARG A 87 -14.90 -4.15 -17.20
N THR A 88 -13.75 -3.71 -16.70
CA THR A 88 -12.85 -4.52 -15.87
C THR A 88 -13.16 -4.26 -14.40
N ALA A 89 -13.52 -5.31 -13.66
CA ALA A 89 -13.65 -5.18 -12.21
C ALA A 89 -12.28 -4.90 -11.57
N LYS A 90 -12.23 -4.06 -10.53
CA LYS A 90 -10.97 -3.73 -9.83
C LYS A 90 -10.16 -4.96 -9.39
N ARG A 91 -10.83 -6.05 -9.00
CA ARG A 91 -10.21 -7.32 -8.60
C ARG A 91 -9.60 -8.14 -9.75
N GLN A 92 -10.03 -7.86 -10.98
CA GLN A 92 -9.56 -8.49 -12.21
C GLN A 92 -8.53 -7.61 -12.95
N ARG A 93 -8.21 -6.44 -12.41
CA ARG A 93 -7.31 -5.48 -13.06
C ARG A 93 -5.86 -5.93 -12.87
N GLU A 94 -5.19 -6.18 -13.99
CA GLU A 94 -3.77 -6.56 -14.03
C GLU A 94 -2.84 -5.38 -14.28
N THR A 95 -3.32 -4.33 -14.97
CA THR A 95 -2.52 -3.16 -15.34
C THR A 95 -3.20 -1.84 -14.92
N LEU A 96 -2.40 -0.80 -14.72
CA LEU A 96 -2.89 0.55 -14.48
C LEU A 96 -3.02 1.31 -15.79
N ASP A 97 -4.00 2.21 -15.84
CA ASP A 97 -4.21 3.10 -16.96
C ASP A 97 -3.03 4.08 -17.13
N PRO A 98 -2.56 4.37 -18.35
CA PRO A 98 -1.45 5.30 -18.57
C PRO A 98 -1.68 6.70 -17.96
N ALA A 99 -2.92 7.21 -17.97
CA ALA A 99 -3.24 8.50 -17.38
C ALA A 99 -3.20 8.46 -15.85
N PHE A 100 -3.55 7.32 -15.23
CA PHE A 100 -3.32 7.11 -13.80
C PHE A 100 -1.82 7.13 -13.46
N ILE A 101 -1.00 6.42 -14.23
CA ILE A 101 0.45 6.35 -14.00
C ILE A 101 1.09 7.74 -14.15
N ALA A 102 0.73 8.48 -15.20
CA ALA A 102 1.23 9.84 -15.42
C ALA A 102 0.84 10.78 -14.28
N ALA A 103 -0.43 10.74 -13.86
CA ALA A 103 -0.92 11.55 -12.75
C ALA A 103 -0.21 11.19 -11.42
N TYR A 104 -0.05 9.90 -11.11
CA TYR A 104 0.66 9.46 -9.91
C TYR A 104 2.13 9.91 -9.88
N ARG A 105 2.83 9.84 -11.03
CA ARG A 105 4.20 10.31 -11.14
C ARG A 105 4.32 11.81 -10.83
N GLN A 106 3.40 12.61 -11.35
CA GLN A 106 3.39 14.06 -11.12
C GLN A 106 2.94 14.42 -9.70
N GLU A 107 1.86 13.82 -9.21
CA GLU A 107 1.25 14.13 -7.92
C GLU A 107 2.09 13.64 -6.74
N CYS A 108 2.57 12.39 -6.80
CA CYS A 108 3.16 11.70 -5.65
C CYS A 108 4.68 11.56 -5.74
N LEU A 109 5.23 11.40 -6.96
CA LEU A 109 6.66 11.07 -7.12
C LEU A 109 7.54 12.25 -7.50
N ALA A 110 6.99 13.32 -8.10
CA ALA A 110 7.79 14.42 -8.63
C ALA A 110 8.64 15.14 -7.57
N GLY A 111 8.14 15.22 -6.34
CA GLY A 111 8.86 15.78 -5.19
C GLY A 111 9.38 14.73 -4.20
N PHE A 112 9.29 13.44 -4.52
CA PHE A 112 9.68 12.38 -3.60
C PHE A 112 11.15 12.00 -3.80
N ASP A 113 11.97 12.31 -2.81
CA ASP A 113 13.36 11.83 -2.76
C ASP A 113 13.41 10.43 -2.13
N ASN A 114 13.65 9.43 -2.98
CA ASN A 114 13.77 8.05 -2.55
C ASN A 114 15.12 7.76 -1.86
N GLN A 115 16.18 8.52 -2.16
CA GLN A 115 17.49 8.36 -1.53
C GLN A 115 17.43 8.88 -0.10
N GLN A 116 16.83 10.04 0.11
CA GLN A 116 16.60 10.59 1.44
C GLN A 116 15.68 9.69 2.27
N PHE A 117 14.68 9.06 1.63
CA PHE A 117 13.74 8.20 2.35
C PHE A 117 14.36 6.94 2.95
N VAL A 118 15.39 6.40 2.30
CA VAL A 118 16.02 5.13 2.69
C VAL A 118 17.32 5.29 3.48
N ALA A 119 17.82 6.53 3.59
CA ALA A 119 19.00 6.89 4.37
C ALA A 119 18.76 6.74 5.86
#